data_AF-A0A9D4FVJ9-F1
#
_entry.id   AF-A0A9D4FVJ9-F1
#
_cell.length_a   1.000
_cell.length_b   1.000
_cell.length_c   1.000
_cell.angle_alpha   90.00
_cell.angle_beta   90.00
_cell.angle_gamma   90.00
#
_symmetry.space_group_name_H-M   'P 1'
#
loop_
_entity.id
_entity.type
_entity.pdbx_description
1 polymer ?
#
loop_
_entity_poly.entity_id
_entity_poly.type
_entity_poly.pdbx_seq_one_letter_code
_entity_poly.pdbx_strand_id
1 'polypeptide(L)' 'MVGALAAQSLGEPATQMTLNTFHYAGVSAKNVTLGVPRLKEIFNISKKPKTPSLTVFLTGQASRDAEKAKVSGV' A
#
# COMPACT_ATOMS: atom_id res chain seq x y z
N MET A 1 18.34 -23.65 10.93
CA MET A 1 18.46 -22.17 11.01
C MET A 1 17.38 -21.52 10.15
N VAL A 2 16.16 -21.36 10.68
CA VAL A 2 15.04 -20.81 9.89
C VAL A 2 15.07 -19.28 9.86
N GLY A 3 15.43 -18.63 10.96
CA GLY A 3 15.42 -17.17 11.06
C GLY A 3 16.43 -16.47 10.15
N ALA A 4 17.66 -16.99 10.04
CA ALA A 4 18.68 -16.43 9.16
C ALA A 4 18.29 -16.54 7.67
N LEU A 5 17.73 -17.69 7.27
CA LEU A 5 17.26 -17.92 5.91
C LEU A 5 16.09 -16.98 5.57
N ALA A 6 15.11 -16.86 6.47
CA ALA A 6 13.97 -15.96 6.29
C ALA A 6 14.39 -14.48 6.19
N ALA A 7 15.35 -14.04 7.01
CA ALA A 7 15.87 -12.68 6.96
C ALA A 7 16.55 -12.37 5.62
N GLN A 8 17.34 -13.30 5.09
CA GLN A 8 18.00 -13.14 3.80
C GLN A 8 17.00 -13.14 2.64
N SER A 9 16.03 -14.06 2.65
CA SER A 9 14.97 -14.15 1.64
C SER A 9 14.10 -12.89 1.56
N LEU A 10 14.00 -12.09 2.63
CA LEU A 10 13.32 -10.79 2.63
C LEU A 10 14.26 -9.62 2.33
N GLY A 11 15.51 -9.67 2.82
CA GLY A 11 16.46 -8.57 2.73
C GLY A 11 16.99 -8.32 1.31
N GLU A 12 17.28 -9.38 0.56
CA GLU A 12 17.75 -9.27 -0.82
C GLU A 12 16.72 -8.62 -1.77
N PRO A 13 15.44 -9.06 -1.84
CA PRO A 13 14.47 -8.39 -2.68
C PRO A 13 14.16 -6.96 -2.19
N ALA A 14 14.24 -6.70 -0.88
CA ALA A 14 14.03 -5.37 -0.32
C ALA A 14 15.04 -4.32 -0.82
N THR A 15 16.30 -4.70 -1.09
CA THR A 15 17.30 -3.79 -1.66
C THR A 15 17.15 -3.62 -3.17
N GLN A 16 16.61 -4.63 -3.86
CA GLN A 16 16.29 -4.55 -5.29
C GLN A 16 15.04 -3.70 -5.56
N MET A 17 14.10 -3.63 -4.62
CA MET A 17 12.94 -2.73 -4.71
C MET A 17 13.42 -1.27 -4.63
N THR A 18 13.39 -0.58 -5.76
CA THR A 18 13.91 0.79 -5.88
C THR A 18 13.16 1.78 -4.96
N LEU A 19 13.88 2.82 -4.54
CA LEU A 19 13.33 4.00 -3.89
C LEU A 19 12.45 4.74 -4.91
N ASN A 20 11.14 4.83 -4.65
CA ASN A 20 10.13 5.50 -5.49
C ASN A 20 9.69 4.75 -6.77
N THR A 21 8.81 3.75 -6.62
CA THR A 21 8.10 3.14 -7.76
C THR A 21 6.89 3.99 -8.17
N PHE A 22 7.13 5.13 -8.81
CA PHE A 22 6.09 6.02 -9.36
C PHE A 22 5.32 5.44 -10.56
N HIS A 23 5.74 4.27 -11.07
CA HIS A 23 5.21 3.68 -12.28
C HIS A 23 4.39 2.40 -11.99
N TYR A 24 3.27 2.56 -11.27
CA TYR A 24 2.18 1.58 -11.34
C TYR A 24 1.16 2.12 -12.34
N ALA A 25 1.26 1.70 -13.61
CA ALA A 25 0.37 2.18 -14.67
C ALA A 25 -1.06 1.65 -14.45
N GLY A 26 -2.07 2.53 -14.49
CA GLY A 26 -3.47 2.13 -14.66
C GLY A 26 -4.46 2.41 -13.52
N VAL A 27 -4.07 3.05 -12.41
CA VAL A 27 -5.01 3.45 -11.34
C VAL A 27 -4.82 4.93 -11.00
N SER A 28 -5.92 5.70 -10.94
CA SER A 28 -5.89 7.14 -10.65
C SER A 28 -5.06 7.42 -9.39
N ALA A 29 -4.00 8.19 -9.60
CA ALA A 29 -2.82 8.28 -8.74
C ALA A 29 -3.13 8.81 -7.34
N LYS A 30 -3.20 7.92 -6.35
CA LYS A 30 -2.77 8.28 -5.00
C LYS A 30 -1.27 8.05 -4.93
N ASN A 31 -0.50 9.11 -4.67
CA ASN A 31 0.92 8.99 -4.32
C ASN A 31 1.01 8.13 -3.06
N VAL A 32 1.41 6.88 -3.23
CA VAL A 32 1.63 5.92 -2.14
C VAL A 32 3.12 5.72 -1.93
N THR A 33 3.51 5.56 -0.67
CA THR A 33 4.89 5.24 -0.27
C THR A 33 5.14 3.78 -0.60
N LEU A 34 6.13 3.51 -1.45
CA LEU A 34 6.50 2.16 -1.92
C LEU A 34 8.01 1.93 -1.76
N GLY A 35 8.44 0.67 -1.89
CA GLY A 35 9.85 0.27 -1.80
C GLY A 35 10.45 0.41 -0.40
N VAL A 36 11.76 0.70 -0.33
CA VAL A 36 12.53 0.83 0.92
C VAL A 36 11.90 1.79 1.96
N PRO A 37 11.38 2.98 1.58
CA PRO A 37 10.72 3.88 2.52
C PRO A 37 9.51 3.23 3.22
N ARG A 38 8.73 2.43 2.47
CA ARG A 38 7.56 1.74 3.03
C ARG A 38 7.98 0.61 3.97
N LEU A 39 9.02 -0.14 3.61
CA LEU A 39 9.59 -1.17 4.49
C LEU A 39 10.05 -0.56 5.82
N LYS A 40 10.76 0.58 5.79
CA LYS A 40 11.18 1.27 7.03
C LYS A 40 10.02 1.70 7.91
N GLU A 41 8.91 2.17 7.32
CA GLU A 41 7.71 2.53 8.09
C GLU A 41 7.05 1.32 8.77
N ILE A 42 6.98 0.18 8.06
CA ILE A 42 6.37 -1.06 8.58
C ILE A 42 7.24 -1.65 9.70
N PHE A 43 8.54 -1.80 9.47
CA PHE A 43 9.47 -2.37 10.46
C PHE A 43 9.54 -1.54 11.74
N ASN A 44 9.51 -0.21 11.64
CA ASN A 44 9.56 0.68 12.80
C ASN A 44 8.19 0.93 13.44
N ILE A 45 7.10 0.34 12.91
CA ILE A 45 5.74 0.53 13.41
C ILE A 45 5.42 2.03 13.53
N SER A 46 5.65 2.77 12.44
CA SER A 46 5.48 4.23 12.44
C SER A 46 4.04 4.62 12.75
N LYS A 47 3.84 5.44 13.79
CA LYS A 47 2.52 5.97 14.17
C LYS A 47 1.92 6.89 13.11
N LYS A 48 2.75 7.48 12.24
CA LYS A 48 2.33 8.43 11.19
C LYS A 48 3.00 8.02 9.87
N PRO A 49 2.42 7.08 9.10
CA PRO A 49 2.94 6.75 7.77
C PRO A 49 2.77 7.93 6.82
N LYS A 50 3.69 8.10 5.86
CA LYS A 50 3.69 9.28 4.96
C LYS A 50 2.44 9.36 4.08
N THR A 51 1.91 8.22 3.65
CA THR A 51 0.76 8.13 2.74
C THR A 51 -0.28 7.16 3.32
N PRO A 52 -1.05 7.56 4.35
CA PRO A 52 -2.10 6.72 4.90
C PRO A 52 -3.20 6.54 3.85
N SER A 53 -3.63 5.31 3.63
CA SER A 53 -4.73 4.99 2.73
C SER A 53 -5.60 3.89 3.34
N LEU A 54 -6.88 3.91 2.98
CA LEU A 54 -7.85 2.90 3.36
C LEU A 54 -8.72 2.59 2.14
N THR A 55 -8.87 1.31 1.84
CA THR A 55 -9.74 0.82 0.78
C THR A 55 -11.11 0.53 1.39
N VAL A 56 -12.12 1.31 1.03
CA VAL A 56 -13.51 1.11 1.47
C VAL A 56 -14.26 0.34 0.39
N PHE A 57 -14.92 -0.75 0.78
CA PHE A 57 -15.80 -1.50 -0.11
C PHE A 57 -17.25 -1.11 0.18
N LEU A 58 -17.99 -0.78 -0.88
CA LEU A 58 -19.42 -0.49 -0.78
C LEU A 58 -20.24 -1.78 -0.80
N THR A 59 -21.38 -1.78 -0.12
CA THR A 59 -22.29 -2.93 -0.03
C THR A 59 -23.66 -2.64 -0.64
N GLY A 60 -24.38 -3.69 -1.06
CA GLY A 60 -25.75 -3.57 -1.54
C GLY A 60 -25.85 -2.78 -2.85
N GLN A 61 -26.85 -1.92 -2.97
CA GLN A 61 -27.09 -1.13 -4.20
C GLN A 61 -25.96 -0.11 -4.46
N ALA A 62 -25.32 0.41 -3.42
CA ALA A 62 -24.22 1.37 -3.55
C ALA A 62 -22.96 0.76 -4.20
N SER A 63 -22.80 -0.56 -4.26
CA SER A 63 -21.68 -1.19 -4.96
C SER A 63 -21.87 -1.31 -6.47
N ARG A 64 -23.11 -1.16 -6.94
CA ARG A 64 -23.49 -1.34 -8.36
C ARG A 64 -23.96 -0.04 -9.02
N ASP A 65 -24.25 0.98 -8.22
CA ASP A 65 -24.81 2.26 -8.65
C ASP A 65 -23.84 3.40 -8.27
N ALA A 66 -23.35 4.11 -9.28
CA ALA A 66 -22.37 5.18 -9.13
C ALA A 66 -22.94 6.44 -8.47
N GLU A 67 -24.25 6.68 -8.55
CA GLU A 67 -24.90 7.81 -7.88
C GLU A 67 -25.06 7.50 -6.39
N LYS A 68 -25.52 6.30 -6.05
CA LYS A 68 -25.60 5.84 -4.65
C LYS A 68 -24.22 5.71 -3.99
N ALA A 69 -23.19 5.35 -4.76
CA ALA A 69 -21.82 5.31 -4.29
C ALA A 69 -21.34 6.70 -3.81
N LYS A 70 -21.64 7.76 -4.56
CA LYS A 70 -21.26 9.14 -4.22
C LYS A 70 -22.01 9.67 -2.99
N VAL A 71 -23.29 9.33 -2.85
CA VAL A 71 -24.13 9.73 -1.70
C VAL A 71 -23.69 9.07 -0.39
N SER A 72 -23.05 7.89 -0.48
CA SER A 72 -22.56 7.14 0.69
C SER A 72 -21.28 7.72 1.31
N GLY A 73 -20.77 8.85 0.80
CA GLY A 73 -19.69 9.61 1.44
C GLY A 73 -18.30 8.98 1.37
N VAL A 74 -18.05 8.13 0.36
CA VAL A 74 -16.69 7.70 -0.02
C VAL A 74 -16.20 8.51 -1.21
#